data_AF-A0A9P7VEW9-F1
#
_entry.id   AF-A0A9P7VEW9-F1
#
_cell.length_a   1.000
_cell.length_b   1.000
_cell.length_c   1.000
_cell.angle_alpha   90.00
_cell.angle_beta   90.00
_cell.angle_gamma   90.00
#
_symmetry.space_group_name_H-M   'P 1'
#
loop_
_entity.id
_entity.type
_entity.pdbx_description
1 polymer ?
#
loop_
_entity_poly.entity_id
_entity_poly.type
_entity_poly.pdbx_seq_one_letter_code
_entity_poly.pdbx_strand_id
1 'polypeptide(L)'
;VSDALFYDLTNNKEIERGDNIIIYYGGHGSCHYCADHFLDSRCSNVSCPTEALCPIDRDTQDAGGKWIPDISDRELNSLFVQISLAKGHNITFIADC
;
A
#
# COMPACT_ATOMS: atom_id res chain seq x y z
N VAL A 1 5.85 -8.32 1.91
CA VAL A 1 6.53 -7.42 0.95
C VAL A 1 6.49 -5.96 1.42
N SER A 2 5.32 -5.43 1.77
CA SER A 2 5.13 -4.07 2.31
C SER A 2 5.97 -3.75 3.55
N ASP A 3 6.04 -4.65 4.52
CA ASP A 3 6.77 -4.42 5.79
C ASP A 3 8.28 -4.24 5.64
N ALA A 4 8.90 -4.93 4.68
CA ALA A 4 10.35 -4.83 4.45
C ALA A 4 10.72 -3.50 3.77
N LEU A 5 9.98 -3.12 2.72
CA LEU A 5 10.11 -1.82 2.05
C LEU A 5 9.91 -0.67 3.05
N PHE A 6 8.93 -0.82 3.93
CA PHE A 6 8.59 0.14 4.98
C PHE A 6 9.73 0.35 6.00
N TYR A 7 10.29 -0.76 6.48
CA TYR A 7 11.33 -0.74 7.50
C TYR A 7 12.57 0.00 7.00
N ASP A 8 12.96 -0.21 5.75
CA ASP A 8 14.15 0.39 5.17
C ASP A 8 14.01 1.90 5.01
N LEU A 9 12.91 2.42 4.44
CA LEU A 9 12.73 3.86 4.25
C LEU A 9 12.61 4.62 5.58
N THR A 10 11.97 4.01 6.58
CA THR A 10 11.73 4.66 7.87
C THR A 10 12.99 4.67 8.76
N ASN A 11 13.79 3.60 8.72
CA ASN A 11 14.94 3.42 9.62
C ASN A 11 16.31 3.68 8.98
N ASN A 12 16.39 3.86 7.66
CA ASN A 12 17.65 4.18 7.02
C ASN A 12 18.19 5.54 7.53
N LYS A 13 19.37 5.53 8.13
CA LYS A 13 20.01 6.72 8.72
C LYS A 13 20.57 7.69 7.68
N GLU A 14 20.76 7.23 6.44
CA GLU A 14 21.22 8.05 5.32
C GLU A 14 20.10 8.92 4.74
N ILE A 15 18.84 8.61 5.06
CA ILE A 15 17.68 9.45 4.73
C ILE A 15 17.41 10.35 5.93
N GLU A 16 17.72 11.62 5.80
CA GLU A 16 17.52 12.62 6.83
C GLU A 16 16.11 13.22 6.77
N ARG A 17 15.73 13.93 7.83
CA ARG A 17 14.44 14.60 7.88
C ARG A 17 14.44 15.80 6.93
N GLY A 18 13.51 15.82 5.98
CA GLY A 18 13.39 16.87 4.97
C GLY A 18 13.97 16.50 3.60
N ASP A 19 14.63 15.34 3.48
CA ASP A 19 15.07 14.82 2.19
C ASP A 19 13.88 14.53 1.27
N ASN A 20 14.11 14.67 -0.03
CA ASN A 20 13.10 14.35 -1.04
C ASN A 20 13.08 12.84 -1.29
N ILE A 21 11.94 12.21 -0.99
CA ILE A 21 11.72 10.78 -1.20
C ILE A 21 10.82 10.61 -2.41
N ILE A 22 11.30 9.92 -3.44
CA ILE A 22 10.53 9.56 -4.62
C ILE A 22 10.33 8.04 -4.61
N ILE A 23 9.06 7.62 -4.62
CA ILE A 23 8.66 6.22 -4.69
C ILE A 23 7.98 6.01 -6.04
N TYR A 24 8.53 5.11 -6.86
CA TYR A 24 7.99 4.77 -8.17
C TYR A 24 7.54 3.31 -8.20
N TYR A 25 6.32 3.08 -8.66
CA TYR A 25 5.77 1.76 -8.94
C TYR A 25 5.35 1.69 -10.40
N GLY A 26 5.82 0.68 -11.14
CA GLY A 26 5.37 0.36 -12.49
C GLY A 26 4.98 -1.11 -12.55
N GLY A 27 3.70 -1.39 -12.79
CA GLY A 27 3.16 -2.74 -12.69
C GLY A 27 1.65 -2.78 -12.80
N HIS A 28 1.02 -3.87 -12.39
CA HIS A 28 -0.45 -3.95 -12.42
C HIS A 28 -1.07 -3.34 -11.15
N GLY A 29 -2.19 -2.64 -11.33
CA GLY A 29 -3.15 -2.33 -10.28
C GLY A 29 -4.35 -3.27 -10.30
N SER A 30 -5.10 -3.31 -9.20
CA SER A 30 -6.37 -4.02 -9.05
C SER A 30 -7.35 -3.18 -8.22
N CYS A 31 -8.63 -3.55 -8.29
CA CYS A 31 -9.73 -2.82 -7.68
C CYS A 31 -10.69 -3.84 -7.06
N HIS A 32 -10.81 -3.81 -5.72
CA HIS A 32 -11.59 -4.78 -4.96
C HIS A 32 -12.86 -4.15 -4.40
N TYR A 33 -13.99 -4.84 -4.60
CA TYR A 33 -15.30 -4.45 -4.06
C TYR A 33 -15.59 -5.22 -2.78
N CYS A 34 -16.31 -4.61 -1.84
CA CYS A 34 -16.70 -5.25 -0.59
C CYS A 34 -17.68 -6.41 -0.86
N ALA A 35 -17.30 -7.65 -0.51
CA ALA A 35 -18.10 -8.84 -0.79
C ALA A 35 -19.34 -8.99 0.14
N ASP A 36 -19.37 -8.37 1.32
CA ASP A 36 -20.40 -8.60 2.35
C ASP A 36 -21.71 -7.81 2.18
N HIS A 37 -21.87 -7.02 1.11
CA HIS A 37 -23.04 -6.15 0.94
C HIS A 37 -24.11 -6.66 -0.04
N PHE A 38 -24.22 -7.97 -0.23
CA PHE A 38 -25.37 -8.55 -0.93
C PHE A 38 -26.66 -8.61 -0.09
N LEU A 39 -26.59 -8.47 1.25
CA LEU A 39 -27.74 -8.79 2.13
C LEU A 39 -28.15 -7.73 3.17
N ASP A 40 -27.49 -6.57 3.28
CA ASP A 40 -27.97 -5.51 4.18
C ASP A 40 -27.75 -4.13 3.55
N SER A 41 -28.87 -3.43 3.31
CA SER A 41 -28.98 -2.16 2.59
C SER A 41 -28.45 -0.96 3.38
N ARG A 42 -27.26 -1.10 3.99
CA ARG A 42 -26.55 -0.03 4.71
C ARG A 42 -25.30 0.45 3.98
N CYS A 43 -25.16 0.14 2.68
CA CYS A 43 -24.31 0.92 1.80
C CYS A 43 -25.06 2.20 1.40
N SER A 44 -24.93 3.24 2.23
CA SER A 44 -25.40 4.58 1.90
C SER A 44 -24.51 5.16 0.79
N ASN A 45 -24.77 4.90 -0.50
CA ASN A 45 -24.20 5.61 -1.67
C ASN A 45 -22.65 5.83 -1.72
N VAL A 46 -21.86 5.19 -0.86
CA VAL A 46 -20.42 5.43 -0.61
C VAL A 46 -19.70 4.09 -0.51
N SER A 47 -19.79 3.27 -1.57
CA SER A 47 -18.98 2.06 -1.71
C SER A 47 -17.80 2.38 -2.63
N CYS A 48 -16.80 3.10 -2.12
CA CYS A 48 -15.57 3.30 -2.87
C CYS A 48 -14.83 1.97 -2.93
N PRO A 49 -14.54 1.44 -4.14
CA PRO A 49 -13.71 0.26 -4.26
C PRO A 49 -12.33 0.53 -3.64
N THR A 50 -11.70 -0.54 -3.13
CA THR A 50 -10.33 -0.47 -2.61
C THR A 50 -9.38 -0.73 -3.75
N GLU A 51 -8.63 0.29 -4.15
CA GLU A 51 -7.57 0.15 -5.14
C GLU A 51 -6.37 -0.54 -4.50
N ALA A 52 -5.63 -1.32 -5.28
CA ALA A 52 -4.47 -2.03 -4.79
C ALA A 52 -3.40 -2.18 -5.87
N LEU A 53 -2.14 -2.33 -5.44
CA LEU A 53 -1.04 -2.72 -6.31
C LEU A 53 -0.92 -4.24 -6.26
N CYS A 54 -0.54 -4.85 -7.39
CA CYS A 54 -0.41 -6.30 -7.53
C CYS A 54 1.07 -6.73 -7.44
N PRO A 55 1.56 -7.25 -6.30
CA PRO A 55 2.87 -7.87 -6.23
C PRO A 55 2.99 -9.04 -7.21
N ILE A 56 4.22 -9.33 -7.64
CA ILE A 56 4.47 -10.46 -8.57
C ILE A 56 4.13 -11.81 -7.95
N ASP A 57 4.24 -11.92 -6.64
CA ASP A 57 3.97 -13.10 -5.83
C ASP A 57 2.54 -13.12 -5.27
N ARG A 58 1.64 -12.24 -5.75
CA ARG A 58 0.21 -12.29 -5.43
C ARG A 58 -0.36 -13.67 -5.71
N ASP A 59 -1.36 -14.08 -4.92
CA ASP A 59 -2.00 -15.38 -5.06
C ASP A 59 -1.02 -16.56 -4.96
N THR A 60 0.12 -16.38 -4.27
CA THR A 60 1.04 -17.45 -3.87
C THR A 60 1.10 -17.55 -2.35
N GLN A 61 1.69 -18.64 -1.83
CA GLN A 61 1.89 -18.82 -0.40
C GLN A 61 3.34 -18.49 -0.03
N ASP A 62 3.52 -17.75 1.06
CA ASP A 62 4.84 -17.50 1.65
C ASP A 62 5.43 -18.77 2.31
N ALA A 63 6.64 -18.65 2.87
CA ALA A 63 7.31 -19.77 3.56
C ALA A 63 6.53 -20.30 4.77
N GLY A 64 5.59 -19.52 5.32
CA GLY A 64 4.69 -19.90 6.41
C GLY A 64 3.35 -20.47 5.92
N GLY A 65 3.14 -20.62 4.61
CA GLY A 65 1.89 -21.08 4.02
C GLY A 65 0.80 -20.01 3.97
N LYS A 66 1.10 -18.74 4.27
CA LYS A 66 0.13 -17.65 4.22
C LYS A 66 0.03 -17.10 2.80
N TRP A 67 -1.20 -16.89 2.34
CA TRP A 67 -1.45 -16.25 1.04
C TRP A 67 -0.95 -14.80 1.03
N ILE A 68 -0.27 -14.45 -0.06
CA ILE A 68 0.24 -13.10 -0.30
C ILE A 68 -0.84 -12.28 -1.02
N PRO A 69 -1.37 -11.22 -0.39
CA PRO A 69 -2.40 -10.38 -0.99
C PRO A 69 -1.80 -9.28 -1.87
N ASP A 70 -2.68 -8.58 -2.59
CA ASP A 70 -2.38 -7.26 -3.15
C ASP A 70 -2.09 -6.24 -2.03
N ILE A 71 -1.42 -5.14 -2.36
CA ILE A 71 -1.13 -4.04 -1.43
C ILE A 71 -2.18 -2.95 -1.60
N SER A 72 -3.07 -2.78 -0.63
CA SER A 72 -4.16 -1.80 -0.73
C SER A 72 -3.68 -0.35 -0.63
N ASP A 73 -4.44 0.57 -1.24
CA ASP A 73 -4.29 2.02 -1.10
C ASP A 73 -4.31 2.48 0.37
N ARG A 74 -5.09 1.80 1.22
CA ARG A 74 -5.14 2.03 2.67
C ARG A 74 -3.83 1.66 3.36
N GLU A 75 -3.23 0.53 2.98
CA GLU A 75 -1.91 0.12 3.47
C GLU A 75 -0.84 1.10 3.00
N LEU A 76 -0.82 1.46 1.71
CA LEU A 76 0.09 2.49 1.18
C LEU A 76 -0.02 3.81 1.93
N ASN A 77 -1.25 4.27 2.22
CA ASN A 77 -1.45 5.47 3.00
C ASN A 77 -0.87 5.34 4.43
N SER A 78 -1.05 4.19 5.08
CA SER A 78 -0.46 3.93 6.40
C SER A 78 1.08 3.99 6.34
N LEU A 79 1.67 3.42 5.30
CA LEU A 79 3.11 3.46 5.05
C LEU A 79 3.62 4.90 4.85
N PHE A 80 2.93 5.70 4.02
CA PHE A 80 3.32 7.08 3.79
C PHE A 80 3.18 7.96 5.04
N VAL A 81 2.15 7.74 5.86
CA VAL A 81 2.01 8.42 7.16
C VAL A 81 3.23 8.14 8.02
N GLN A 82 3.62 6.87 8.17
CA GLN A 82 4.75 6.48 8.99
C GLN A 82 6.09 7.05 8.46
N ILE A 83 6.35 6.97 7.15
CA ILE A 83 7.53 7.59 6.54
C ILE A 83 7.51 9.10 6.81
N SER A 84 6.35 9.75 6.70
CA SER A 84 6.24 11.19 6.91
C SER A 84 6.51 11.61 8.35
N LEU A 85 6.15 10.77 9.33
CA LEU A 85 6.45 11.00 10.74
C LEU A 85 7.96 10.87 11.02
N ALA A 86 8.64 9.91 10.37
CA ALA A 86 10.06 9.68 10.57
C ALA A 86 10.95 10.66 9.78
N LYS A 87 10.60 10.93 8.52
CA LYS A 87 11.46 11.62 7.53
C LYS A 87 10.92 12.96 7.06
N GLY A 88 9.69 13.33 7.42
CA GLY A 88 9.04 14.56 6.95
C GLY A 88 8.19 14.35 5.68
N HIS A 89 7.54 15.41 5.22
CA HIS A 89 6.42 15.31 4.26
C HIS A 89 6.83 15.39 2.79
N ASN A 90 8.13 15.40 2.48
CA ASN A 90 8.65 15.55 1.12
C ASN A 90 8.65 14.21 0.37
N ILE A 91 7.46 13.61 0.21
CA ILE A 91 7.26 12.29 -0.37
C ILE A 91 6.44 12.44 -1.65
N THR A 92 6.97 11.94 -2.77
CA THR A 92 6.25 11.86 -4.06
C THR A 92 6.09 10.40 -4.44
N PHE A 93 4.84 9.96 -4.63
CA PHE A 93 4.52 8.63 -5.12
C PHE A 93 4.02 8.72 -6.56
N ILE A 94 4.62 7.93 -7.44
CA ILE A 94 4.26 7.82 -8.86
C ILE A 94 3.89 6.35 -9.11
N ALA A 95 2.67 6.13 -9.58
CA ALA A 95 2.18 4.82 -9.97
C ALA A 95 1.87 4.81 -11.47
N ASP A 96 2.50 3.90 -12.20
CA ASP A 96 2.28 3.60 -13.61
C ASP A 96 1.62 2.21 -13.68
N CYS A 97 0.30 2.18 -13.49
CA CYS A 97 -0.49 0.97 -13.27
C CYS A 97 -1.94 1.06 -13.76
#